data_AF-A0A7J7VI48-F1
#
_entry.id   AF-A0A7J7VI48-F1
#
_cell.length_a   1.000
_cell.length_b   1.000
_cell.length_c   1.000
_cell.angle_alpha   90.00
_cell.angle_beta   90.00
_cell.angle_gamma   90.00
#
_symmetry.space_group_name_H-M   'P 1'
#
loop_
_entity.id
_entity.type
_entity.pdbx_description
1 polymer ?
#
loop_
_entity_poly.entity_id
_entity_poly.type
_entity_poly.pdbx_seq_one_letter_code
_entity_poly.pdbx_strand_id
1 'polypeptide(L)' 'MRSTTLLALLALVLLYLVLGALVFRALEQPLEQQAQRKLGEVQEKFLRTHPCVSDGDLGLLIKVRGWREPLQRSPVTPWH' A
#
# COMPACT_ATOMS: atom_id res chain seq x y z
N MET A 1 -4.36 42.15 -11.27
CA MET A 1 -3.13 41.74 -10.54
C MET A 1 -3.36 40.65 -9.49
N ARG A 2 -4.56 40.50 -8.90
CA ARG A 2 -4.87 39.41 -7.94
C ARG A 2 -4.98 38.01 -8.56
N SER A 3 -5.41 37.89 -9.81
CA SER A 3 -5.54 36.58 -10.48
C SER A 3 -4.18 35.92 -10.75
N THR A 4 -3.15 36.71 -11.07
CA THR A 4 -1.79 36.21 -11.31
C THR A 4 -1.18 35.61 -10.04
N THR A 5 -1.40 36.23 -8.87
CA THR A 5 -0.93 35.68 -7.59
C THR A 5 -1.67 34.39 -7.22
N LEU A 6 -2.97 34.29 -7.51
CA LEU A 6 -3.73 33.06 -7.28
C LEU A 6 -3.24 31.91 -8.17
N LEU A 7 -2.98 32.17 -9.45
CA LEU A 7 -2.42 31.18 -10.36
C LEU A 7 -1.01 30.73 -9.92
N ALA A 8 -0.17 31.67 -9.47
CA ALA A 8 1.16 31.34 -8.97
C ALA A 8 1.10 30.47 -7.70
N LEU A 9 0.22 30.80 -6.75
CA LEU A 9 0.01 29.99 -5.55
C LEU A 9 -0.55 28.60 -5.89
N LEU A 10 -1.49 28.51 -6.82
CA LEU A 10 -2.03 27.24 -7.28
C LEU A 10 -0.93 26.36 -7.89
N ALA A 11 -0.10 26.93 -8.77
CA ALA A 11 1.01 26.20 -9.39
C ALA A 11 2.03 25.74 -8.33
N LEU A 12 2.35 26.57 -7.35
CA LEU A 12 3.25 26.23 -6.24
C LEU A 12 2.70 25.05 -5.42
N VAL A 13 1.41 25.09 -5.06
CA VAL A 13 0.77 24.01 -4.30
C VAL A 13 0.74 22.72 -5.11
N LEU A 14 0.40 22.78 -6.39
CA LEU A 14 0.42 21.59 -7.26
C LEU A 14 1.82 21.00 -7.37
N LEU A 15 2.85 21.83 -7.54
CA LEU A 15 4.24 21.38 -7.58
C LEU A 15 4.64 20.71 -6.26
N TYR A 16 4.27 21.30 -5.13
CA TYR A 16 4.50 20.73 -3.81
C TYR A 16 3.85 19.35 -3.64
N LEU A 17 2.60 19.20 -4.09
CA LEU A 17 1.89 17.92 -4.03
C LEU A 17 2.53 16.86 -4.94
N VAL A 18 2.96 17.23 -6.15
CA VAL A 18 3.64 16.30 -7.07
C VAL A 18 4.97 15.84 -6.46
N LEU A 19 5.77 16.75 -5.93
CA LEU A 19 7.04 16.41 -5.26
C LEU A 19 6.80 15.51 -4.05
N GLY A 20 5.82 15.85 -3.21
CA GLY A 20 5.42 15.02 -2.08
C GLY A 20 5.02 13.62 -2.52
N ALA A 21 4.15 13.49 -3.54
CA ALA A 21 3.73 12.21 -4.07
C ALA A 21 4.90 11.39 -4.62
N LEU A 22 5.88 12.01 -5.29
CA LEU A 22 7.08 11.31 -5.76
C LEU A 22 7.94 10.79 -4.61
N VAL A 23 8.12 11.60 -3.56
CA VAL A 23 8.87 11.20 -2.35
C VAL A 23 8.15 10.06 -1.63
N PHE A 24 6.84 10.19 -1.38
CA PHE A 24 6.04 9.12 -0.76
C PHE A 24 6.10 7.84 -1.58
N ARG A 25 5.95 7.93 -2.91
CA ARG A 25 6.12 6.76 -3.78
C ARG A 25 7.49 6.14 -3.64
N ALA A 26 8.57 6.92 -3.66
CA ALA A 26 9.92 6.35 -3.53
C ALA A 26 10.14 5.64 -2.17
N LEU A 27 9.55 6.17 -1.09
CA LEU A 27 9.69 5.61 0.26
C LEU A 27 8.77 4.42 0.51
N GLU A 28 7.52 4.48 0.06
CA GLU A 28 6.47 3.50 0.40
C GLU A 28 6.31 2.40 -0.65
N GLN A 29 6.62 2.65 -1.92
CA GLN A 29 6.53 1.64 -2.99
C GLN A 29 7.33 0.36 -2.71
N PRO A 30 8.57 0.36 -2.16
CA PRO A 30 9.27 -0.89 -1.85
C PRO A 30 8.58 -1.68 -0.73
N LEU A 31 7.99 -0.99 0.25
CA LEU A 31 7.27 -1.63 1.35
C LEU A 31 5.95 -2.25 0.85
N GLU A 32 5.20 -1.51 0.03
CA GLU A 32 3.95 -1.99 -0.58
C GLU A 32 4.20 -3.22 -1.47
N GLN A 33 5.23 -3.17 -2.32
CA GLN A 33 5.60 -4.31 -3.16
C GLN A 33 6.02 -5.53 -2.33
N GLN A 34 6.75 -5.33 -1.23
CA GLN A 34 7.13 -6.43 -0.35
C GLN A 34 5.91 -7.07 0.31
N ALA A 35 4.94 -6.27 0.76
CA ALA A 35 3.69 -6.78 1.34
C ALA A 35 2.88 -7.57 0.30
N GLN A 36 2.74 -7.05 -0.92
CA GLN A 36 2.05 -7.74 -2.02
C GLN A 36 2.72 -9.08 -2.38
N ARG A 37 4.06 -9.12 -2.47
CA ARG A 37 4.79 -10.36 -2.73
C ARG A 37 4.57 -11.41 -1.64
N LYS A 38 4.68 -11.00 -0.37
CA LYS A 38 4.43 -11.90 0.77
C LYS A 38 2.99 -12.44 0.74
N LEU A 39 2.01 -11.61 0.43
CA LEU A 39 0.62 -12.05 0.28
C LEU A 39 0.47 -13.07 -0.85
N GLY A 40 1.09 -12.83 -2.00
CA GLY A 40 1.11 -13.77 -3.13
C GLY A 40 1.76 -15.12 -2.77
N GLU A 41 2.92 -15.09 -2.10
CA GLU A 41 3.59 -16.31 -1.62
C GLU A 41 2.73 -17.10 -0.63
N VAL A 42 2.06 -16.41 0.31
CA VAL A 42 1.16 -17.03 1.28
C VAL A 42 -0.07 -17.61 0.59
N GLN A 43 -0.65 -16.90 -0.38
CA GLN A 43 -1.78 -17.34 -1.18
C GLN A 43 -1.43 -18.59 -1.98
N GLU A 44 -0.31 -18.58 -2.70
CA GLU A 44 0.14 -19.74 -3.48
C GLU A 44 0.39 -20.95 -2.58
N LYS A 45 1.09 -20.75 -1.45
CA LYS A 45 1.34 -21.82 -0.48
C LYS A 45 0.04 -22.37 0.11
N PHE A 46 -0.95 -21.53 0.35
CA PHE A 46 -2.25 -21.95 0.86
C PHE A 46 -3.00 -22.81 -0.15
N LEU A 47 -3.07 -22.39 -1.43
CA LEU A 47 -3.72 -23.16 -2.50
C LEU A 47 -3.02 -24.50 -2.74
N ARG A 48 -1.69 -24.55 -2.65
CA ARG A 48 -0.91 -25.80 -2.74
C ARG A 48 -1.23 -26.76 -1.59
N THR A 49 -1.47 -26.23 -0.40
CA THR A 49 -1.78 -27.03 0.81
C THR A 49 -3.25 -27.45 0.86
N HIS A 50 -4.15 -26.66 0.25
CA HIS A 50 -5.59 -26.85 0.27
C HIS A 50 -6.17 -26.91 -1.15
N PRO A 51 -6.04 -28.06 -1.85
CA PRO A 51 -6.53 -28.22 -3.22
C PRO A 51 -8.07 -28.16 -3.34
N CYS A 52 -8.79 -28.19 -2.22
CA CYS A 52 -10.24 -28.03 -2.15
C CYS A 52 -10.70 -26.56 -2.25
N VAL A 53 -9.78 -25.60 -2.23
CA VAL A 53 -10.09 -24.17 -2.29
C VAL A 53 -9.64 -23.62 -3.64
N SER A 54 -10.55 -22.97 -4.37
CA SER A 54 -10.21 -22.30 -5.62
C SER A 54 -9.59 -20.92 -5.34
N ASP A 55 -8.81 -20.40 -6.29
CA ASP A 55 -8.22 -19.05 -6.17
C ASP A 55 -9.29 -17.96 -5.97
N GLY A 56 -10.46 -18.14 -6.61
CA GLY A 56 -11.62 -17.24 -6.46
C GLY A 56 -12.21 -17.23 -5.04
N ASP A 57 -12.34 -18.40 -4.41
CA ASP A 57 -12.85 -18.51 -3.03
C ASP A 57 -11.86 -17.90 -2.03
N LEU A 58 -10.56 -18.11 -2.25
CA LEU A 58 -9.51 -17.55 -1.43
C LEU A 58 -9.44 -16.02 -1.54
N GLY A 59 -9.60 -15.47 -2.74
CA GLY A 59 -9.70 -14.01 -2.94
C GLY A 59 -10.90 -13.41 -2.21
N LEU A 60 -12.03 -14.13 -2.16
CA LEU A 60 -13.22 -13.72 -1.42
C LEU A 60 -12.99 -13.74 0.09
N LEU A 61 -12.29 -14.77 0.61
CA LEU A 61 -11.88 -14.86 2.01
C LEU A 61 -10.92 -13.73 2.41
N ILE A 62 -9.91 -13.44 1.58
CA ILE A 62 -8.95 -12.34 1.81
C ILE A 62 -9.69 -11.00 1.80
N LYS A 63 -10.63 -10.79 0.89
CA LYS A 63 -11.43 -9.56 0.84
C LYS A 63 -12.32 -9.40 2.08
N VAL A 64 -12.90 -10.47 2.61
CA VAL A 64 -13.75 -10.43 3.81
C VAL A 64 -12.94 -10.27 5.09
N ARG A 65 -11.76 -10.90 5.18
CA ARG A 65 -10.90 -10.90 6.37
C ARG A 65 -9.93 -9.72 6.42
N GLY A 66 -9.56 -9.15 5.27
CA GLY A 66 -8.68 -7.98 5.17
C GLY A 66 -9.18 -6.72 5.90
N TRP A 67 -10.47 -6.67 6.24
CA TRP A 67 -11.08 -5.61 7.05
C TRP A 67 -11.16 -5.92 8.55
N ARG A 68 -10.80 -7.14 8.98
CA ARG A 68 -10.97 -7.60 10.37
C ARG A 68 -9.70 -7.47 11.22
N GLU A 69 -8.54 -7.16 10.64
CA GLU A 69 -7.28 -7.18 11.36
C GLU A 69 -6.76 -5.76 11.70
N PRO A 70 -6.65 -5.39 12.98
CA PRO A 70 -5.76 -4.31 13.38
C PRO A 70 -4.31 -4.81 13.22
N LEU A 71 -3.63 -4.27 12.22
CA LEU A 71 -2.18 -4.18 12.01
C LEU A 71 -1.25 -4.77 13.11
N GLN A 72 -1.21 -6.09 13.32
CA GLN A 72 -0.37 -6.72 14.35
C GLN A 72 0.86 -7.40 13.74
N ARG A 73 1.84 -6.56 13.35
CA ARG A 73 3.30 -6.77 13.45
C ARG A 73 4.04 -5.83 12.50
N SER A 74 4.46 -4.67 13.02
CA SER A 74 5.77 -4.15 12.69
C SER A 74 6.63 -4.34 13.93
N PRO A 75 7.69 -5.16 13.93
CA PRO A 75 8.72 -5.06 14.95
C PRO A 75 9.47 -3.77 14.64
N VAL A 76 8.99 -2.66 15.21
CA VAL A 76 9.84 -1.48 15.36
C VAL A 76 10.97 -1.92 16.27
N THR A 77 12.14 -2.15 15.68
CA THR A 77 13.40 -2.34 16.39
C THR A 77 13.57 -1.20 17.40
N PRO A 78 13.85 -1.48 18.69
CA PRO A 78 14.25 -0.44 19.62
C PRO A 78 15.59 0.13 19.13
N TRP A 79 15.62 1.40 18.78
CA TRP A 79 16.88 2.12 18.57
C TRP A 79 17.63 2.12 19.91
N HIS A 80 18.72 1.35 19.97
CA HIS A 80 19.78 1.51 20.94
C HIS A 80 20.87 2.40 20.36
#